data_AF-A0A3M1ZYF6-F1
#
_entry.id   AF-A0A3M1ZYF6-F1
#
_cell.length_a   1.000
_cell.length_b   1.000
_cell.length_c   1.000
_cell.angle_alpha   90.00
_cell.angle_beta   90.00
_cell.angle_gamma   90.00
#
_symmetry.space_group_name_H-M   'P 1'
#
loop_
_entity.id
_entity.type
_entity.pdbx_description
1 polymer ?
#
loop_
_entity_poly.entity_id
_entity_poly.type
_entity_poly.pdbx_seq_one_letter_code
_entity_poly.pdbx_strand_id
1 'polypeptide(L)'
;MLTRRLTAATALVLAFPLASAATTLEDRVEALEKKNAELYHTLQQKKQAGLMTKISEKISFSGLLELEAAYESTDPADGDREATSDLTVATAQLGFDAQVNDQLTAALVLLFEEDETEPIEVDEATVDYARDGWTARFGRQYLPFGAYPSHMISDPLTLELGEIRETAVQVGYEGEGWTASAFVFNGDAQKVNGAGEAEEDHVKDWGVSVVVTPVEG
;
A
#
# COMPACT_ATOMS: atom_id res chain seq x y z
N MET A 1 20.53 16.08 -23.21
CA MET A 1 19.85 16.38 -21.93
C MET A 1 20.42 15.44 -20.88
N LEU A 2 21.12 15.99 -19.88
CA LEU A 2 21.58 15.22 -18.72
C LEU A 2 20.81 15.77 -17.51
N THR A 3 19.71 15.12 -17.15
CA THR A 3 19.04 15.40 -15.88
C THR A 3 19.82 14.67 -14.80
N ARG A 4 20.44 15.39 -13.86
CA ARG A 4 21.04 14.78 -12.66
C ARG A 4 20.05 14.89 -11.52
N ARG A 5 19.23 13.87 -11.32
CA ARG A 5 18.41 13.71 -10.11
C ARG A 5 19.27 13.07 -9.03
N LEU A 6 19.40 13.75 -7.90
CA LEU A 6 20.04 13.22 -6.70
C LEU A 6 18.94 13.19 -5.63
N THR A 7 18.13 12.14 -5.66
CA THR A 7 17.08 11.92 -4.65
C THR A 7 17.73 11.33 -3.42
N ALA A 8 17.63 12.02 -2.29
CA ALA A 8 18.08 11.52 -1.00
C ALA A 8 16.89 11.63 -0.04
N ALA A 9 15.99 10.65 -0.08
CA ALA A 9 14.94 10.53 0.91
C ALA A 9 15.48 9.80 2.12
N THR A 10 15.23 10.39 3.27
CA THR A 10 15.43 9.76 4.57
C THR A 10 14.05 9.50 5.12
N ALA A 11 13.56 8.25 5.02
CA ALA A 11 12.34 7.85 5.68
C ALA A 11 12.58 7.89 7.22
N LEU A 12 12.08 8.92 7.88
CA LEU A 12 12.10 9.04 9.34
C LEU A 12 10.75 8.61 9.90
N VAL A 13 10.62 7.34 10.25
CA VAL A 13 9.42 6.80 10.91
C VAL A 13 9.40 7.27 12.37
N LEU A 14 8.56 8.27 12.67
CA LEU A 14 8.33 8.75 14.05
C LEU A 14 7.11 8.07 14.66
N ALA A 15 7.34 7.28 15.72
CA ALA A 15 6.28 6.64 16.49
C ALA A 15 5.72 7.58 17.56
N PHE A 16 4.40 7.81 17.57
CA PHE A 16 3.72 8.37 18.74
C PHE A 16 3.31 7.26 19.72
N PRO A 17 3.62 7.38 21.02
CA PRO A 17 3.22 6.38 22.00
C PRO A 17 1.74 6.54 22.33
N LEU A 18 0.89 5.66 21.78
CA LEU A 18 -0.39 5.33 22.39
C LEU A 18 -0.15 4.12 23.29
N ALA A 19 -0.13 4.38 24.60
CA ALA A 19 0.27 3.42 25.62
C ALA A 19 -0.62 2.16 25.63
N SER A 20 -0.04 0.99 25.35
CA SER A 20 -0.25 -0.27 26.07
C SER A 20 0.70 -1.37 25.55
N ALA A 21 1.34 -2.06 26.50
CA ALA A 21 2.03 -3.36 26.41
C ALA A 21 3.47 -3.47 25.80
N ALA A 22 4.45 -3.43 26.72
CA ALA A 22 5.46 -4.49 26.97
C ALA A 22 6.48 -4.92 25.88
N THR A 23 7.10 -3.98 25.17
CA THR A 23 8.43 -4.19 24.54
C THR A 23 9.28 -2.95 24.75
N THR A 24 10.56 -3.10 25.12
CA THR A 24 11.45 -1.94 25.30
C THR A 24 11.67 -1.24 23.97
N LEU A 25 12.05 0.05 24.04
CA LEU A 25 12.36 0.83 22.84
C LEU A 25 13.50 0.18 22.05
N GLU A 26 14.47 -0.45 22.73
CA GLU A 26 15.58 -1.13 22.05
C GLU A 26 15.12 -2.35 21.25
N ASP A 27 14.26 -3.21 21.81
CA ASP A 27 13.73 -4.38 21.09
C ASP A 27 12.90 -3.97 19.86
N ARG A 28 12.18 -2.84 19.98
CA ARG A 28 11.40 -2.26 18.87
C ARG A 28 12.31 -1.67 17.80
N VAL A 29 13.38 -0.98 18.18
CA VAL A 29 14.36 -0.40 17.25
C VAL A 29 15.13 -1.50 16.53
N GLU A 30 15.55 -2.56 17.22
CA GLU A 30 16.25 -3.69 16.58
C GLU A 30 15.35 -4.46 15.62
N ALA A 31 14.08 -4.69 15.98
CA ALA A 31 13.09 -5.29 15.09
C ALA A 31 12.78 -4.40 13.87
N LEU A 32 12.76 -3.07 14.07
CA LEU A 32 12.62 -2.08 13.00
C LEU A 32 13.86 -2.03 12.10
N GLU A 33 15.08 -2.04 12.66
CA GLU A 33 16.34 -2.06 11.91
C GLU A 33 16.48 -3.34 11.07
N LYS A 34 16.02 -4.48 11.59
CA LYS A 34 16.02 -5.75 10.87
C LYS A 34 14.94 -5.84 9.78
N LYS A 35 13.85 -5.08 9.91
CA LYS A 35 12.81 -4.89 8.85
C LYS A 35 13.18 -3.79 7.85
N ASN A 36 13.92 -2.76 8.26
CA ASN A 36 14.29 -1.56 7.47
C ASN A 36 15.23 -1.81 6.29
N ALA A 37 15.64 -3.05 6.03
CA ALA A 37 16.44 -3.39 4.86
C ALA A 37 15.59 -3.70 3.60
N GLU A 38 14.26 -3.74 3.72
CA GLU A 38 13.35 -3.90 2.59
C GLU A 38 12.57 -2.59 2.40
N LEU A 39 12.97 -1.84 1.37
CA LEU A 39 12.30 -0.63 0.95
C LEU A 39 10.89 -1.03 0.44
N TYR A 40 9.83 -0.49 1.05
CA TYR A 40 8.42 -0.86 0.80
C TYR A 40 7.81 0.09 -0.23
N HIS A 41 7.08 -0.43 -1.23
CA HIS A 41 6.68 0.36 -2.41
C HIS A 41 5.22 0.22 -2.83
N THR A 42 4.46 -0.73 -2.29
CA THR A 42 2.99 -0.71 -2.43
C THR A 42 2.36 -0.17 -1.15
N LEU A 43 1.17 0.42 -1.25
CA LEU A 43 0.41 0.85 -0.07
C LEU A 43 0.12 -0.33 0.89
N GLN A 44 -0.03 -1.53 0.32
CA GLN A 44 -0.11 -2.79 1.08
C GLN A 44 1.20 -3.12 1.83
N GLN A 45 2.37 -2.87 1.24
CA GLN A 45 3.67 -3.07 1.91
C GLN A 45 3.91 -2.00 2.97
N LYS A 46 3.57 -0.73 2.69
CA LYS A 46 3.58 0.39 3.66
C LYS A 46 2.72 0.06 4.89
N LYS A 47 1.54 -0.53 4.69
CA LYS A 47 0.70 -1.07 5.80
C LYS A 47 1.43 -2.12 6.64
N GLN A 48 2.11 -3.08 6.01
CA GLN A 48 2.85 -4.14 6.72
C GLN A 48 4.10 -3.62 7.45
N ALA A 49 4.64 -2.49 7.00
CA ALA A 49 5.74 -1.77 7.63
C ALA A 49 5.28 -0.98 8.87
N GLY A 50 4.02 -0.53 8.88
CA GLY A 50 3.42 0.22 9.97
C GLY A 50 3.60 -0.43 11.35
N LEU A 51 3.83 0.41 12.36
CA LEU A 51 4.05 -0.04 13.73
C LEU A 51 2.75 -0.50 14.38
N MET A 52 2.57 -1.82 14.48
CA MET A 52 1.40 -2.43 15.11
C MET A 52 1.49 -2.42 16.63
N THR A 53 0.48 -1.84 17.29
CA THR A 53 0.26 -1.94 18.73
C THR A 53 -1.07 -2.64 18.99
N LYS A 54 -1.05 -3.71 19.80
CA LYS A 54 -2.27 -4.37 20.27
C LYS A 54 -2.89 -3.54 21.39
N ILE A 55 -4.08 -2.99 21.14
CA ILE A 55 -4.85 -2.23 22.14
C ILE A 55 -5.65 -3.20 23.02
N SER A 56 -6.13 -4.29 22.43
CA SER A 56 -6.81 -5.41 23.09
C SER A 56 -6.41 -6.73 22.41
N GLU A 57 -6.85 -7.87 22.93
CA GLU A 57 -6.60 -9.19 22.33
C GLU A 57 -7.10 -9.26 20.88
N LYS A 58 -8.17 -8.52 20.56
CA LYS A 58 -8.86 -8.55 19.27
C LYS A 58 -8.71 -7.27 18.45
N ILE A 59 -8.01 -6.25 18.95
CA ILE A 59 -7.91 -4.95 18.29
C ILE A 59 -6.46 -4.53 18.23
N SER A 60 -5.99 -4.25 17.02
CA SER A 60 -4.67 -3.65 16.77
C SER A 60 -4.81 -2.34 16.01
N PHE A 61 -3.80 -1.49 16.21
CA PHE A 61 -3.66 -0.22 15.54
C PHE A 61 -2.26 -0.13 14.93
N SER A 62 -2.15 0.34 13.70
CA SER A 62 -0.90 0.67 13.04
C SER A 62 -0.82 2.13 12.67
N GLY A 63 0.40 2.63 12.58
CA GLY A 63 0.66 3.93 11.98
C GLY A 63 1.97 3.91 11.19
N LEU A 64 2.00 4.72 10.13
CA LEU A 64 3.18 5.03 9.33
C LEU A 64 3.23 6.54 9.11
N LEU A 65 4.41 7.13 9.26
CA LEU A 65 4.68 8.51 8.88
C LEU A 65 5.96 8.52 8.06
N GLU A 66 5.89 9.09 6.87
CA GLU A 66 6.97 9.19 5.90
C GLU A 66 7.16 10.67 5.54
N LEU A 67 8.42 11.10 5.58
CA LEU A 67 8.84 12.44 5.21
C LEU A 67 9.80 12.32 4.04
N GLU A 68 9.59 13.09 2.98
CA GLU A 68 10.46 13.11 1.82
C GLU A 68 11.09 14.49 1.64
N ALA A 69 12.40 14.49 1.35
CA ALA A 69 13.12 15.69 0.94
C ALA A 69 13.66 15.48 -0.47
N ALA A 70 13.29 16.37 -1.39
CA ALA A 70 13.67 16.27 -2.79
C ALA A 70 14.50 17.49 -3.22
N TYR A 71 15.47 17.27 -4.11
CA TYR A 71 16.21 18.32 -4.79
C TYR A 71 16.28 17.98 -6.28
N GLU A 72 15.81 18.90 -7.11
CA GLU A 72 15.84 18.78 -8.56
C GLU A 72 16.60 19.96 -9.17
N SER A 73 17.38 19.68 -10.21
CA SER A 73 18.00 20.74 -11.00
C SER A 73 18.04 20.36 -12.48
N THR A 74 17.58 21.30 -13.29
CA THR A 74 17.38 21.15 -14.72
C THR A 74 18.23 22.18 -15.46
N ASP A 75 18.95 21.73 -16.49
CA ASP A 75 19.68 22.60 -17.42
C ASP A 75 18.95 22.56 -18.78
N PRO A 76 17.93 23.42 -18.99
CA PRO A 76 17.21 23.49 -20.25
C PRO A 76 18.10 24.00 -21.39
N ALA A 77 17.83 23.55 -22.61
CA ALA A 77 18.67 23.87 -23.78
C ALA A 77 18.62 25.35 -24.19
N ASP A 78 17.52 26.05 -23.88
CA ASP A 78 17.26 27.46 -24.22
C ASP A 78 16.96 28.31 -22.96
N GLY A 79 17.63 28.05 -21.84
CA GLY A 79 17.37 28.78 -20.59
C GLY A 79 18.48 28.71 -19.56
N ASP A 80 18.28 29.46 -18.47
CA ASP A 80 19.13 29.39 -17.30
C ASP A 80 18.86 28.10 -16.51
N ARG A 81 19.86 27.66 -15.75
CA ARG A 81 19.74 26.52 -14.84
C ARG A 81 18.64 26.78 -13.83
N GLU A 82 17.73 25.83 -13.70
CA GLU A 82 16.67 25.83 -12.69
C GLU A 82 17.03 24.84 -11.58
N ALA A 83 16.73 25.20 -10.34
CA ALA A 83 16.90 24.33 -9.18
C ALA A 83 15.73 24.52 -8.22
N THR A 84 15.15 23.41 -7.79
CA THR A 84 14.03 23.35 -6.85
C THR A 84 14.36 22.38 -5.73
N SER A 85 13.86 22.66 -4.53
CA SER A 85 13.98 21.80 -3.37
C SER A 85 12.64 21.76 -2.66
N ASP A 86 12.28 20.60 -2.14
CA ASP A 86 11.02 20.39 -1.45
C ASP A 86 11.19 19.50 -0.21
N LEU A 87 10.29 19.65 0.75
CA LEU A 87 10.17 18.81 1.94
C LEU A 87 8.68 18.60 2.23
N THR A 88 8.22 17.36 2.11
CA THR A 88 6.81 16.99 2.19
C THR A 88 6.58 15.87 3.18
N VAL A 89 5.37 15.81 3.77
CA VAL A 89 4.87 14.58 4.39
C VAL A 89 4.36 13.66 3.28
N ALA A 90 5.25 12.83 2.75
CA ALA A 90 4.94 11.92 1.63
C ALA A 90 3.77 10.98 1.96
N THR A 91 3.74 10.44 3.19
CA THR A 91 2.65 9.57 3.62
C THR A 91 2.41 9.69 5.12
N ALA A 92 1.16 9.84 5.55
CA ALA A 92 0.70 9.57 6.90
C ALA A 92 -0.45 8.57 6.85
N GLN A 93 -0.24 7.38 7.43
CA GLN A 93 -1.20 6.29 7.41
C GLN A 93 -1.58 5.88 8.83
N LEU A 94 -2.86 5.58 9.05
CA LEU A 94 -3.37 4.98 10.29
C LEU A 94 -4.21 3.75 9.94
N GLY A 95 -3.84 2.60 10.50
CA GLY A 95 -4.55 1.34 10.32
C GLY A 95 -5.25 0.89 11.61
N PHE A 96 -6.39 0.26 11.45
CA PHE A 96 -7.16 -0.38 12.50
C PHE A 96 -7.58 -1.78 12.04
N ASP A 97 -7.24 -2.79 12.83
CA ASP A 97 -7.68 -4.16 12.58
C ASP A 97 -8.47 -4.67 13.78
N ALA A 98 -9.60 -5.30 13.51
CA ALA A 98 -10.46 -5.95 14.49
C ALA A 98 -10.65 -7.44 14.14
N GLN A 99 -10.12 -8.31 14.98
CA GLN A 99 -10.37 -9.75 14.91
C GLN A 99 -11.76 -10.05 15.47
N VAL A 100 -12.72 -10.33 14.58
CA VAL A 100 -14.10 -10.66 14.95
C VAL A 100 -14.11 -12.06 15.59
N ASN A 101 -13.47 -13.02 14.93
CA ASN A 101 -13.21 -14.38 15.41
C ASN A 101 -11.94 -14.96 14.76
N ASP A 102 -11.64 -16.23 15.01
CA ASP A 102 -10.41 -16.89 14.53
C ASP A 102 -10.27 -16.94 13.01
N GLN A 103 -11.37 -16.74 12.27
CA GLN A 103 -11.43 -16.84 10.81
C GLN A 103 -11.76 -15.51 10.14
N LEU A 104 -12.21 -14.49 10.89
CA LEU A 104 -12.70 -13.23 10.34
C LEU A 104 -12.03 -12.03 10.99
N THR A 105 -11.46 -11.17 10.14
CA THR A 105 -10.83 -9.91 10.53
C THR A 105 -11.44 -8.78 9.71
N ALA A 106 -11.72 -7.64 10.34
CA ALA A 106 -12.07 -6.41 9.65
C ALA A 106 -10.88 -5.44 9.71
N ALA A 107 -10.57 -4.76 8.61
CA ALA A 107 -9.51 -3.77 8.53
C ALA A 107 -10.04 -2.45 7.98
N LEU A 108 -9.55 -1.35 8.55
CA LEU A 108 -9.76 0.01 8.07
C LEU A 108 -8.40 0.71 8.03
N VAL A 109 -8.06 1.32 6.90
CA VAL A 109 -6.84 2.11 6.73
C VAL A 109 -7.21 3.50 6.26
N LEU A 110 -6.69 4.50 6.96
CA LEU A 110 -6.79 5.90 6.59
C LEU A 110 -5.43 6.36 6.07
N LEU A 111 -5.44 7.12 4.98
CA LEU A 111 -4.25 7.62 4.33
C LEU A 111 -4.36 9.13 4.10
N PHE A 112 -3.23 9.81 4.26
CA PHE A 112 -3.02 11.19 3.92
C PHE A 112 -1.67 11.29 3.20
N GLU A 113 -1.65 11.99 2.08
CA GLU A 113 -0.44 12.30 1.32
C GLU A 113 -0.45 13.81 1.06
N GLU A 114 0.70 14.47 1.24
CA GLU A 114 0.77 15.93 1.13
C GLU A 114 0.86 16.36 -0.33
N ASP A 115 -0.28 16.82 -0.88
CA ASP A 115 -0.37 17.51 -2.16
C ASP A 115 -1.33 18.72 -2.11
N GLU A 116 -1.49 19.47 -3.21
CA GLU A 116 -2.22 20.75 -3.22
C GLU A 116 -3.75 20.63 -2.97
N THR A 117 -4.32 19.43 -2.82
CA THR A 117 -5.79 19.25 -2.77
C THR A 117 -6.38 18.27 -1.75
N GLU A 118 -5.61 17.53 -0.95
CA GLU A 118 -6.13 16.25 -0.45
C GLU A 118 -6.65 16.19 1.01
N PRO A 119 -7.92 15.75 1.22
CA PRO A 119 -8.43 15.33 2.53
C PRO A 119 -7.92 13.93 2.89
N ILE A 120 -7.94 13.59 4.19
CA ILE A 120 -7.75 12.19 4.65
C ILE A 120 -8.75 11.28 3.92
N GLU A 121 -8.26 10.22 3.29
CA GLU A 121 -9.06 9.23 2.58
C GLU A 121 -9.08 7.85 3.26
N VAL A 122 -10.08 7.04 2.90
CA VAL A 122 -10.19 5.64 3.33
C VAL A 122 -9.46 4.75 2.34
N ASP A 123 -8.20 4.44 2.60
CA ASP A 123 -7.35 3.66 1.70
C ASP A 123 -7.83 2.20 1.54
N GLU A 124 -8.03 1.51 2.66
CA GLU A 124 -8.62 0.16 2.70
C GLU A 124 -9.81 0.12 3.66
N ALA A 125 -10.82 -0.66 3.30
CA ALA A 125 -11.93 -1.00 4.17
C ALA A 125 -12.39 -2.42 3.84
N THR A 126 -11.88 -3.41 4.56
CA THR A 126 -12.05 -4.83 4.20
C THR A 126 -12.62 -5.68 5.33
N VAL A 127 -13.23 -6.79 4.92
CA VAL A 127 -13.47 -7.96 5.74
C VAL A 127 -12.74 -9.13 5.10
N ASP A 128 -11.88 -9.77 5.89
CA ASP A 128 -10.99 -10.84 5.49
C ASP A 128 -11.44 -12.14 6.17
N TYR A 129 -11.54 -13.21 5.39
CA TYR A 129 -11.78 -14.57 5.84
C TYR A 129 -10.56 -15.43 5.53
N ALA A 130 -10.14 -16.25 6.49
CA ALA A 130 -9.09 -17.26 6.28
C ALA A 130 -9.39 -18.53 7.07
N ARG A 131 -9.32 -19.69 6.40
CA ARG A 131 -9.47 -21.00 7.03
C ARG A 131 -8.95 -22.12 6.14
N ASP A 132 -8.14 -23.02 6.70
CA ASP A 132 -7.71 -24.27 6.04
C ASP A 132 -7.13 -24.02 4.63
N GLY A 133 -6.32 -22.96 4.48
CA GLY A 133 -5.73 -22.52 3.20
C GLY A 133 -6.65 -21.66 2.32
N TRP A 134 -7.97 -21.69 2.53
CA TRP A 134 -8.91 -20.83 1.80
C TRP A 134 -8.90 -19.41 2.35
N THR A 135 -8.90 -18.44 1.44
CA THR A 135 -8.98 -17.01 1.76
C THR A 135 -10.11 -16.34 1.00
N ALA A 136 -10.71 -15.32 1.60
CA ALA A 136 -11.59 -14.41 0.89
C ALA A 136 -11.46 -12.99 1.46
N ARG A 137 -11.59 -11.98 0.60
CA ARG A 137 -11.52 -10.57 0.99
C ARG A 137 -12.61 -9.77 0.29
N PHE A 138 -13.32 -8.97 1.06
CA PHE A 138 -14.45 -8.17 0.60
C PHE A 138 -14.24 -6.71 0.99
N GLY A 139 -14.54 -5.78 0.09
CA GLY A 139 -14.49 -4.33 0.36
C GLY A 139 -13.46 -3.59 -0.49
N ARG A 140 -13.13 -2.35 -0.10
CA ARG A 140 -12.13 -1.51 -0.79
C ARG A 140 -10.74 -2.05 -0.48
N GLN A 141 -10.04 -2.52 -1.51
CA GLN A 141 -8.79 -3.28 -1.39
C GLN A 141 -7.91 -3.12 -2.63
N TYR A 142 -6.63 -3.42 -2.47
CA TYR A 142 -5.71 -3.66 -3.58
C TYR A 142 -5.89 -5.05 -4.15
N LEU A 143 -6.02 -5.15 -5.47
CA LEU A 143 -6.11 -6.41 -6.19
C LEU A 143 -4.71 -6.91 -6.58
N PRO A 144 -4.46 -8.24 -6.53
CA PRO A 144 -3.14 -8.82 -6.78
C PRO A 144 -2.84 -8.91 -8.29
N PHE A 145 -2.79 -7.74 -8.95
CA PHE A 145 -2.48 -7.59 -10.36
C PHE A 145 -1.06 -7.07 -10.53
N GLY A 146 -0.16 -7.96 -10.95
CA GLY A 146 1.25 -7.65 -11.11
C GLY A 146 2.06 -7.75 -9.81
N ALA A 147 3.37 -7.63 -9.96
CA ALA A 147 4.30 -7.51 -8.85
C ALA A 147 5.29 -6.39 -9.21
N TYR A 148 5.44 -5.41 -8.32
CA TYR A 148 6.17 -4.18 -8.59
C TYR A 148 7.33 -3.99 -7.61
N PRO A 149 8.33 -4.91 -7.59
CA PRO A 149 9.48 -4.76 -6.70
C PRO A 149 10.30 -3.53 -7.14
N SER A 150 10.70 -2.73 -6.16
CA SER A 150 11.59 -1.57 -6.36
C SER A 150 12.61 -1.49 -5.23
N HIS A 151 13.70 -0.77 -5.49
CA HIS A 151 14.67 -0.32 -4.49
C HIS A 151 14.89 1.20 -4.61
N MET A 152 13.97 1.88 -5.27
CA MET A 152 13.98 3.33 -5.48
C MET A 152 13.16 3.99 -4.38
N ILE A 153 13.50 5.23 -4.02
CA ILE A 153 12.71 5.99 -3.04
C ILE A 153 11.27 6.17 -3.50
N SER A 154 11.10 6.53 -4.77
CA SER A 154 9.80 6.69 -5.40
C SER A 154 9.27 5.36 -5.92
N ASP A 155 7.96 5.24 -5.97
CA ASP A 155 7.29 4.08 -6.52
C ASP A 155 7.62 3.89 -8.01
N PRO A 156 7.78 2.63 -8.47
CA PRO A 156 8.14 2.37 -9.86
C PRO A 156 6.94 2.72 -10.75
N LEU A 157 7.19 3.37 -11.90
CA LEU A 157 6.13 3.77 -12.85
C LEU A 157 5.12 2.65 -13.21
N THR A 158 5.56 1.39 -13.17
CA THR A 158 4.68 0.24 -13.43
C THR A 158 3.61 0.05 -12.36
N LEU A 159 3.88 0.42 -11.11
CA LEU A 159 2.93 0.39 -10.01
C LEU A 159 1.87 1.46 -10.21
N GLU A 160 2.29 2.71 -10.41
CA GLU A 160 1.42 3.88 -10.61
C GLU A 160 0.42 3.70 -11.76
N LEU A 161 0.78 2.89 -12.75
CA LEU A 161 -0.09 2.59 -13.88
C LEU A 161 -0.89 1.29 -13.72
N GLY A 162 -0.39 0.35 -12.92
CA GLY A 162 -0.87 -1.03 -12.88
C GLY A 162 -1.54 -1.43 -11.57
N GLU A 163 -1.41 -0.64 -10.51
CA GLU A 163 -2.08 -0.88 -9.25
C GLU A 163 -3.60 -0.70 -9.42
N ILE A 164 -4.36 -1.64 -8.86
CA ILE A 164 -5.82 -1.61 -8.92
C ILE A 164 -6.35 -1.58 -7.50
N ARG A 165 -6.94 -0.45 -7.12
CA ARG A 165 -7.56 -0.24 -5.81
C ARG A 165 -9.05 -0.01 -5.97
N GLU A 166 -9.84 -1.02 -5.66
CA GLU A 166 -11.26 -1.02 -5.94
C GLU A 166 -12.09 -1.69 -4.85
N THR A 167 -13.39 -1.43 -4.86
CA THR A 167 -14.33 -2.26 -4.09
C THR A 167 -14.52 -3.59 -4.80
N ALA A 168 -14.02 -4.65 -4.19
CA ALA A 168 -13.93 -5.96 -4.84
C ALA A 168 -14.33 -7.12 -3.94
N VAL A 169 -14.52 -8.27 -4.58
CA VAL A 169 -14.56 -9.59 -3.95
C VAL A 169 -13.42 -10.42 -4.50
N GLN A 170 -12.55 -10.87 -3.61
CA GLN A 170 -11.45 -11.78 -3.92
C GLN A 170 -11.64 -13.09 -3.16
N VAL A 171 -11.37 -14.21 -3.83
CA VAL A 171 -11.25 -15.54 -3.21
C VAL A 171 -9.92 -16.14 -3.60
N GLY A 172 -9.31 -16.91 -2.71
CA GLY A 172 -8.01 -17.50 -2.94
C GLY A 172 -7.77 -18.78 -2.17
N TYR A 173 -6.67 -19.41 -2.52
CA TYR A 173 -6.14 -20.57 -1.83
C TYR A 173 -4.63 -20.43 -1.67
N GLU A 174 -4.16 -20.64 -0.46
CA GLU A 174 -2.75 -20.66 -0.06
C GLU A 174 -2.31 -22.10 0.13
N GLY A 175 -1.35 -22.52 -0.69
CA GLY A 175 -0.68 -23.81 -0.59
C GLY A 175 0.79 -23.64 -0.18
N GLU A 176 1.48 -24.76 -0.01
CA GLU A 176 2.92 -24.73 0.25
C GLU A 176 3.68 -24.21 -0.99
N GLY A 177 4.29 -23.03 -0.86
CA GLY A 177 5.09 -22.40 -1.93
C GLY A 177 4.27 -21.77 -3.06
N TRP A 178 2.95 -21.65 -2.94
CA TRP A 178 2.13 -20.94 -3.94
C TRP A 178 0.85 -20.35 -3.35
N THR A 179 0.35 -19.33 -4.02
CA THR A 179 -0.96 -18.71 -3.73
C THR A 179 -1.68 -18.49 -5.05
N ALA A 180 -2.95 -18.83 -5.11
CA ALA A 180 -3.80 -18.51 -6.25
C ALA A 180 -5.02 -17.71 -5.78
N SER A 181 -5.42 -16.71 -6.56
CA SER A 181 -6.60 -15.92 -6.27
C SER A 181 -7.36 -15.59 -7.54
N ALA A 182 -8.66 -15.39 -7.40
CA ALA A 182 -9.54 -14.85 -8.41
C ALA A 182 -10.35 -13.72 -7.78
N PHE A 183 -10.60 -12.67 -8.55
CA PHE A 183 -11.29 -11.49 -8.05
C PHE A 183 -12.21 -10.90 -9.09
N VAL A 184 -13.26 -10.25 -8.61
CA VAL A 184 -14.22 -9.46 -9.40
C VAL A 184 -14.39 -8.10 -8.75
N PHE A 185 -14.53 -7.06 -9.55
CA PHE A 185 -14.62 -5.69 -9.09
C PHE A 185 -15.39 -4.82 -10.09
N ASN A 186 -15.79 -3.64 -9.65
CA ASN A 186 -16.33 -2.61 -10.53
C ASN A 186 -15.26 -1.54 -10.70
N GLY A 187 -14.59 -1.49 -11.84
CA GLY A 187 -13.59 -0.46 -12.11
C GLY A 187 -14.21 0.87 -12.54
N ASP A 188 -13.45 1.95 -12.43
CA ASP A 188 -13.88 3.30 -12.80
C ASP A 188 -14.03 3.53 -14.33
N ALA A 189 -13.63 2.56 -15.16
CA ALA A 189 -13.65 2.69 -16.62
C ALA A 189 -15.07 2.51 -17.21
N GLN A 190 -15.68 3.62 -17.62
CA GLN A 190 -17.01 3.60 -18.24
C GLN A 190 -16.97 3.12 -19.70
N LYS A 191 -17.82 2.14 -20.02
CA LYS A 191 -18.11 1.79 -21.42
C LYS A 191 -18.99 2.87 -22.03
N VAL A 192 -18.60 3.35 -23.21
CA VAL A 192 -19.42 4.24 -24.02
C VAL A 192 -19.95 3.49 -25.25
N ASN A 193 -21.21 3.72 -25.59
CA ASN A 193 -21.81 3.15 -26.79
C ASN A 193 -21.27 3.84 -28.06
N GLY A 194 -21.68 3.35 -29.24
CA GLY A 194 -21.27 3.95 -30.53
C GLY A 194 -21.71 5.41 -30.75
N ALA A 195 -22.56 5.95 -29.86
CA ALA A 195 -22.98 7.35 -29.84
C ALA A 195 -22.23 8.19 -28.78
N GLY A 196 -21.30 7.60 -28.03
CA GLY A 196 -20.52 8.28 -26.98
C GLY A 196 -21.26 8.42 -25.65
N GLU A 197 -22.37 7.72 -25.44
CA GLU A 197 -23.13 7.74 -24.20
C GLU A 197 -22.67 6.61 -23.27
N ALA A 198 -22.56 6.88 -21.97
CA ALA A 198 -22.21 5.87 -20.98
C ALA A 198 -23.25 4.74 -20.96
N GLU A 199 -22.78 3.50 -21.07
CA GLU A 199 -23.61 2.30 -20.88
C GLU A 199 -23.89 2.08 -19.39
N GLU A 200 -24.91 1.27 -19.08
CA GLU A 200 -25.26 0.92 -17.70
C GLU A 200 -24.07 0.29 -16.95
N ASP A 201 -23.89 0.73 -15.70
CA ASP A 201 -22.80 0.30 -14.83
C ASP A 201 -23.09 -1.09 -14.22
N HIS A 202 -22.18 -2.03 -14.42
CA HIS A 202 -22.25 -3.38 -13.85
C HIS A 202 -20.84 -3.81 -13.47
N VAL A 203 -20.74 -4.69 -12.46
CA VAL A 203 -19.51 -5.44 -12.17
C VAL A 203 -19.09 -6.20 -13.42
N LYS A 204 -18.06 -5.71 -14.11
CA LYS A 204 -17.61 -6.20 -15.42
C LYS A 204 -16.16 -6.67 -15.41
N ASP A 205 -15.40 -6.32 -14.37
CA ASP A 205 -13.97 -6.55 -14.32
C ASP A 205 -13.65 -7.73 -13.41
N TRP A 206 -12.67 -8.51 -13.85
CA TRP A 206 -12.23 -9.72 -13.16
C TRP A 206 -10.77 -10.00 -13.45
N GLY A 207 -10.15 -10.78 -12.58
CA GLY A 207 -8.77 -11.24 -12.77
C GLY A 207 -8.46 -12.50 -12.00
N VAL A 208 -7.32 -13.09 -12.33
CA VAL A 208 -6.75 -14.26 -11.66
C VAL A 208 -5.28 -13.97 -11.43
N SER A 209 -4.78 -14.32 -10.25
CA SER A 209 -3.38 -14.19 -9.88
C SER A 209 -2.86 -15.53 -9.36
N VAL A 210 -1.64 -15.87 -9.74
CA VAL A 210 -0.91 -17.03 -9.21
C VAL A 210 0.49 -16.56 -8.87
N VAL A 211 0.85 -16.69 -7.61
CA VAL A 211 2.18 -16.38 -7.10
C VAL A 211 2.82 -17.70 -6.69
N VAL A 212 4.05 -17.95 -7.16
CA VAL A 212 4.84 -19.12 -6.77
C VAL A 212 6.07 -18.61 -6.03
N THR A 213 6.22 -19.04 -4.79
CA THR A 213 7.36 -18.72 -3.93
C THR A 213 8.23 -19.96 -3.83
N PRO A 214 9.40 -20.00 -4.49
CA PRO A 214 10.29 -21.14 -4.38
C PRO A 214 10.75 -21.29 -2.94
N VAL A 215 10.57 -22.48 -2.37
CA VAL A 215 11.23 -22.85 -1.12
C VAL A 215 12.61 -23.40 -1.47
N GLU A 216 13.66 -22.85 -0.87
CA GLU A 216 15.00 -23.43 -0.98
C GLU A 216 14.98 -24.84 -0.35
N GLY A 217 15.57 -25.80 -1.07
CA GLY A 217 15.83 -27.16 -0.61
C GLY A 217 17.32 -27.41 -0.45
#